data_AF-A0A132T5D4-F1
#
_entry.id   AF-A0A132T5D4-F1
#
_cell.length_a   1.000
_cell.length_b   1.000
_cell.length_c   1.000
_cell.angle_alpha   90.00
_cell.angle_beta   90.00
_cell.angle_gamma   90.00
#
_symmetry.space_group_name_H-M   'P 1'
#
loop_
_entity.id
_entity.type
_entity.pdbx_description
1 polymer ?
#
loop_
_entity_poly.entity_id
_entity_poly.type
_entity_poly.pdbx_seq_one_letter_code
_entity_poly.pdbx_strand_id
1 'polypeptide(L)'
;MAGVASKVLFLINEHIATEALLGDAFADAGFDVDTFDVVPADRADHPAGEVSFPDPAGYDVIVPLGASWPVYDDELRRTWVGTEMQMLREAADDGIALLGVCFGGQLLAQAFGGSVARSPRPEIGWYDVLSERPEVVPGGPWFQWHFDRWTLPPGATEIARTPNASQAFLLGRTLALQFHPEIDADLLKIWLAADRSGEVLAAGLSHDELLAHTTDLAQETRGRIQALVHGFLTHVADRPRPS
;
A
#
# COMPACT_ATOMS: atom_id res chain seq x y z
N MET A 1 -30.89 -15.20 -5.81
CA MET A 1 -29.98 -15.34 -4.65
C MET A 1 -29.28 -14.02 -4.52
N ALA A 2 -29.41 -13.32 -3.38
CA ALA A 2 -28.55 -12.16 -3.14
C ALA A 2 -27.12 -12.69 -3.13
N GLY A 3 -26.27 -12.21 -4.04
CA GLY A 3 -24.86 -12.57 -4.03
C GLY A 3 -24.27 -12.17 -2.68
N VAL A 4 -23.43 -13.02 -2.10
CA VAL A 4 -22.62 -12.60 -0.96
C VAL A 4 -21.77 -11.43 -1.43
N ALA A 5 -21.82 -10.30 -0.72
CA ALA A 5 -21.02 -9.12 -1.06
C ALA A 5 -19.53 -9.49 -0.94
N SER A 6 -18.71 -9.04 -1.88
CA SER A 6 -17.27 -9.25 -1.81
C SER A 6 -16.67 -8.52 -0.62
N LYS A 7 -15.66 -9.09 0.02
CA LYS A 7 -15.04 -8.52 1.22
C LYS A 7 -13.59 -8.13 0.99
N VAL A 8 -13.20 -6.95 1.47
CA VAL A 8 -11.80 -6.49 1.49
C VAL A 8 -11.35 -6.27 2.93
N LEU A 9 -10.14 -6.73 3.26
CA LEU A 9 -9.48 -6.47 4.54
C LEU A 9 -8.34 -5.49 4.35
N PHE A 10 -8.39 -4.34 5.03
CA PHE A 10 -7.26 -3.43 5.16
C PHE A 10 -6.49 -3.74 6.45
N LEU A 11 -5.19 -4.00 6.32
CA LEU A 11 -4.29 -4.14 7.46
C LEU A 11 -3.65 -2.79 7.72
N ILE A 12 -4.05 -2.15 8.83
CA ILE A 12 -3.55 -0.86 9.27
C ILE A 12 -2.24 -1.12 10.02
N ASN A 13 -1.14 -1.16 9.25
CA ASN A 13 0.19 -1.49 9.77
C ASN A 13 0.70 -0.47 10.76
N GLU A 14 0.30 0.79 10.62
CA GLU A 14 0.50 1.84 11.59
C GLU A 14 -0.81 2.63 11.76
N HIS A 15 -1.22 2.90 12.99
CA HIS A 15 -2.48 3.58 13.33
C HIS A 15 -2.77 4.92 12.62
N ILE A 16 -1.78 5.56 12.01
CA ILE A 16 -1.95 6.80 11.24
C ILE A 16 -2.01 6.59 9.72
N ALA A 17 -1.73 5.38 9.22
CA ALA A 17 -1.75 5.03 7.79
C ALA A 17 -3.04 4.27 7.46
N THR A 18 -4.17 4.98 7.47
CA THR A 18 -5.51 4.41 7.24
C THR A 18 -5.85 4.26 5.77
N GLU A 19 -6.93 3.53 5.47
CA GLU A 19 -7.41 3.22 4.12
C GLU A 19 -7.95 4.42 3.34
N ALA A 20 -8.48 5.44 4.05
CA ALA A 20 -8.97 6.71 3.52
C ALA A 20 -9.64 6.59 2.12
N LEU A 21 -9.16 7.32 1.11
CA LEU A 21 -9.78 7.33 -0.23
C LEU A 21 -9.70 5.97 -0.95
N LEU A 22 -8.75 5.12 -0.58
CA LEU A 22 -8.65 3.78 -1.15
C LEU A 22 -9.79 2.89 -0.61
N GLY A 23 -10.08 2.98 0.68
CA GLY A 23 -11.24 2.32 1.30
C GLY A 23 -12.56 2.74 0.66
N ASP A 24 -12.77 4.06 0.47
CA ASP A 24 -13.94 4.60 -0.22
C ASP A 24 -14.08 4.02 -1.63
N ALA A 25 -12.98 3.91 -2.38
CA ALA A 25 -13.01 3.38 -3.75
C ALA A 25 -13.36 1.87 -3.81
N PHE A 26 -12.98 1.08 -2.80
CA PHE A 26 -13.44 -0.31 -2.69
C PHE A 26 -14.93 -0.39 -2.30
N ALA A 27 -15.38 0.45 -1.38
CA ALA A 27 -16.80 0.53 -1.02
C ALA A 27 -17.67 0.93 -2.22
N ASP A 28 -17.25 1.91 -3.02
CA ASP A 28 -17.88 2.32 -4.28
C ASP A 28 -17.93 1.17 -5.30
N ALA A 29 -16.93 0.28 -5.28
CA ALA A 29 -16.88 -0.93 -6.10
C ALA A 29 -17.76 -2.08 -5.57
N GLY A 30 -18.47 -1.88 -4.45
CA GLY A 30 -19.41 -2.84 -3.87
C GLY A 30 -18.79 -3.82 -2.88
N PHE A 31 -17.59 -3.53 -2.35
CA PHE A 31 -16.98 -4.34 -1.30
C PHE A 31 -17.49 -3.94 0.08
N ASP A 32 -17.64 -4.93 0.95
CA ASP A 32 -17.68 -4.74 2.40
C ASP A 32 -16.24 -4.53 2.90
N VAL A 33 -15.99 -3.38 3.54
CA VAL A 33 -14.65 -2.94 3.94
C VAL A 33 -14.45 -3.23 5.42
N ASP A 34 -13.57 -4.20 5.72
CA ASP A 34 -13.08 -4.48 7.06
C ASP A 34 -11.69 -3.87 7.24
N THR A 35 -11.41 -3.41 8.46
CA THR A 35 -10.08 -2.94 8.88
C THR A 35 -9.56 -3.75 10.06
N PHE A 36 -8.24 -3.87 10.18
CA PHE A 36 -7.58 -4.50 11.30
C PHE A 36 -6.31 -3.74 11.67
N ASP A 37 -6.25 -3.23 12.90
CA ASP A 37 -5.09 -2.54 13.45
C ASP A 37 -3.98 -3.54 13.84
N VAL A 38 -2.87 -3.52 13.11
CA VAL A 38 -1.71 -4.39 13.38
C VAL A 38 -0.84 -3.79 14.48
N VAL A 39 -0.53 -2.49 14.37
CA VAL A 39 0.19 -1.73 15.41
C VAL A 39 -0.70 -0.58 15.91
N PRO A 40 -1.42 -0.77 17.03
CA PRO A 40 -2.23 0.29 17.62
C PRO A 40 -1.36 1.43 18.17
N ALA A 41 -1.98 2.59 18.38
CA ALA A 41 -1.32 3.83 18.78
C ALA A 41 -0.47 3.71 20.06
N ASP A 42 -0.92 2.91 21.03
CA ASP A 42 -0.22 2.69 22.31
C ASP A 42 1.07 1.85 22.16
N ARG A 43 1.24 1.20 21.01
CA ARG A 43 2.41 0.38 20.67
C ARG A 43 3.31 1.03 19.61
N ALA A 44 2.98 2.23 19.12
CA ALA A 44 3.72 2.88 18.03
C ALA A 44 5.20 3.15 18.35
N ASP A 45 5.54 3.52 19.59
CA ASP A 45 6.95 3.76 19.97
C ASP A 45 7.72 2.44 20.21
N HIS A 46 7.03 1.31 20.38
CA HIS A 46 7.59 -0.03 20.57
C HIS A 46 6.82 -1.09 19.74
N PRO A 47 6.93 -1.02 18.40
CA PRO A 47 6.06 -1.73 17.46
C PRO A 47 6.29 -3.25 17.40
N ALA A 48 7.33 -3.78 18.04
CA ALA A 48 7.57 -5.21 18.10
C ALA A 48 6.54 -5.92 19.00
N GLY A 49 6.11 -7.11 18.59
CA GLY A 49 5.16 -7.91 19.36
C GLY A 49 4.25 -8.77 18.49
N GLU A 50 3.76 -9.86 19.08
CA GLU A 50 2.91 -10.83 18.41
C GLU A 50 1.55 -10.25 18.04
N VAL A 51 1.07 -10.61 16.84
CA VAL A 51 -0.24 -10.22 16.32
C VAL A 51 -0.93 -11.47 15.78
N SER A 52 -2.18 -11.68 16.20
CA SER A 52 -3.04 -12.72 15.63
C SER A 52 -3.92 -12.10 14.54
N PHE A 53 -3.60 -12.39 13.28
CA PHE A 53 -4.33 -11.85 12.13
C PHE A 53 -5.69 -12.53 11.96
N PRO A 54 -6.68 -11.84 11.37
CA PRO A 54 -7.91 -12.46 10.89
C PRO A 54 -7.63 -13.59 9.89
N ASP A 55 -8.54 -14.56 9.82
CA ASP A 55 -8.46 -15.63 8.82
C ASP A 55 -8.60 -15.04 7.40
N PRO A 56 -7.57 -15.14 6.55
CA PRO A 56 -7.60 -14.56 5.21
C PRO A 56 -8.71 -15.17 4.33
N ALA A 57 -9.13 -16.41 4.58
CA ALA A 57 -10.17 -17.10 3.80
C ALA A 57 -11.55 -16.41 3.86
N GLY A 58 -11.75 -15.48 4.82
CA GLY A 58 -12.94 -14.65 4.91
C GLY A 58 -12.99 -13.47 3.93
N TYR A 59 -11.95 -13.28 3.10
CA TYR A 59 -11.77 -12.10 2.26
C TYR A 59 -11.47 -12.44 0.80
N ASP A 60 -11.90 -11.57 -0.12
CA ASP A 60 -11.57 -11.67 -1.55
C ASP A 60 -10.31 -10.90 -1.90
N VAL A 61 -10.05 -9.81 -1.14
CA VAL A 61 -8.91 -8.92 -1.28
C VAL A 61 -8.32 -8.61 0.10
N ILE A 62 -6.99 -8.60 0.20
CA ILE A 62 -6.28 -8.11 1.39
C ILE A 62 -5.34 -6.97 0.98
N VAL A 63 -5.38 -5.88 1.74
CA VAL A 63 -4.65 -4.63 1.47
C VAL A 63 -3.76 -4.28 2.66
N PRO A 64 -2.49 -4.74 2.69
CA PRO A 64 -1.53 -4.25 3.67
C PRO A 64 -1.12 -2.81 3.35
N LEU A 65 -1.28 -1.90 4.31
CA LEU A 65 -1.00 -0.47 4.15
C LEU A 65 0.43 -0.08 4.57
N GLY A 66 0.70 1.22 4.47
CA GLY A 66 1.96 1.85 4.84
C GLY A 66 2.30 1.76 6.34
N ALA A 67 3.58 1.94 6.64
CA ALA A 67 4.11 2.15 7.99
C ALA A 67 5.46 2.88 7.88
N SER A 68 5.81 3.63 8.91
CA SER A 68 7.05 4.40 9.01
C SER A 68 8.30 3.54 9.29
N TRP A 69 8.11 2.30 9.77
CA TRP A 69 9.21 1.38 10.06
C TRP A 69 9.74 0.68 8.81
N PRO A 70 11.03 0.32 8.77
CA PRO A 70 11.56 -0.46 7.66
C PRO A 70 11.09 -1.91 7.74
N VAL A 71 10.53 -2.43 6.65
CA VAL A 71 10.05 -3.82 6.57
C VAL A 71 11.12 -4.88 6.82
N TYR A 72 12.40 -4.50 6.66
CA TYR A 72 13.56 -5.35 6.94
C TYR A 72 14.08 -5.24 8.37
N ASP A 73 13.37 -4.55 9.29
CA ASP A 73 13.75 -4.53 10.70
C ASP A 73 13.73 -5.94 11.30
N ASP A 74 14.82 -6.27 12.01
CA ASP A 74 15.09 -7.60 12.53
C ASP A 74 14.13 -8.01 13.67
N GLU A 75 13.72 -7.06 14.50
CA GLU A 75 12.80 -7.30 15.63
C GLU A 75 11.36 -7.42 15.13
N LEU A 76 10.97 -6.54 14.21
CA LEU A 76 9.65 -6.58 13.59
C LEU A 76 9.45 -7.88 12.78
N ARG A 77 10.46 -8.30 12.01
CA ARG A 77 10.42 -9.56 11.25
C ARG A 77 10.33 -10.82 12.11
N ARG A 78 10.81 -10.76 13.36
CA ARG A 78 10.66 -11.85 14.33
C ARG A 78 9.30 -11.84 15.04
N THR A 79 8.46 -10.84 14.76
CA THR A 79 7.12 -10.67 15.34
C THR A 79 6.09 -10.44 14.23
N TRP A 80 5.30 -9.37 14.29
CA TRP A 80 4.13 -9.18 13.41
C TRP A 80 4.47 -9.11 11.91
N VAL A 81 5.61 -8.54 11.51
CA VAL A 81 5.97 -8.44 10.07
C VAL A 81 6.22 -9.83 9.49
N GLY A 82 6.90 -10.71 10.24
CA GLY A 82 7.12 -12.09 9.83
C GLY A 82 5.80 -12.86 9.71
N THR A 83 4.91 -12.69 10.68
CA THR A 83 3.58 -13.31 10.71
C THR A 83 2.69 -12.80 9.57
N GLU A 84 2.70 -11.49 9.28
CA GLU A 84 1.95 -10.91 8.16
C GLU A 84 2.48 -11.41 6.81
N MET A 85 3.80 -11.46 6.63
CA MET A 85 4.42 -12.05 5.42
C MET A 85 4.02 -13.50 5.23
N GLN A 86 3.90 -14.28 6.31
CA GLN A 86 3.44 -15.67 6.22
C GLN A 86 1.96 -15.71 5.82
N MET A 87 1.10 -14.97 6.50
CA MET A 87 -0.35 -14.92 6.22
C MET A 87 -0.61 -14.50 4.76
N LEU A 88 0.11 -13.50 4.24
CA LEU A 88 -0.06 -13.05 2.85
C LEU A 88 0.41 -14.08 1.82
N ARG A 89 1.41 -14.90 2.13
CA ARG A 89 1.79 -16.03 1.25
C ARG A 89 0.68 -17.09 1.21
N GLU A 90 0.18 -17.48 2.38
CA GLU A 90 -0.90 -18.45 2.51
C GLU A 90 -2.15 -17.95 1.78
N ALA A 91 -2.49 -16.67 1.95
CA ALA A 91 -3.60 -16.04 1.24
C ALA A 91 -3.41 -16.07 -0.29
N ALA A 92 -2.20 -15.78 -0.78
CA ALA A 92 -1.90 -15.84 -2.21
C ALA A 92 -2.00 -17.27 -2.76
N ASP A 93 -1.54 -18.27 -2.00
CA ASP A 93 -1.63 -19.70 -2.36
C ASP A 93 -3.10 -20.14 -2.45
N ASP A 94 -3.98 -19.63 -1.58
CA ASP A 94 -5.43 -19.86 -1.61
C ASP A 94 -6.16 -19.04 -2.69
N GLY A 95 -5.43 -18.22 -3.45
CA GLY A 95 -5.95 -17.42 -4.54
C GLY A 95 -6.70 -16.16 -4.10
N ILE A 96 -6.44 -15.65 -2.90
CA ILE A 96 -6.91 -14.33 -2.46
C ILE A 96 -6.07 -13.27 -3.17
N ALA A 97 -6.71 -12.18 -3.61
CA ALA A 97 -5.99 -11.10 -4.29
C ALA A 97 -5.33 -10.16 -3.28
N LEU A 98 -4.14 -9.67 -3.59
CA LEU A 98 -3.36 -8.82 -2.69
C LEU A 98 -3.08 -7.47 -3.33
N LEU A 99 -3.29 -6.38 -2.59
CA LEU A 99 -2.91 -5.02 -2.98
C LEU A 99 -2.05 -4.39 -1.89
N GLY A 100 -0.74 -4.38 -2.04
CA GLY A 100 0.14 -3.77 -1.03
C GLY A 100 0.45 -2.32 -1.34
N VAL A 101 0.40 -1.46 -0.32
CA VAL A 101 0.66 -0.02 -0.43
C VAL A 101 1.87 0.38 0.40
N CYS A 102 2.84 1.05 -0.22
CA CYS A 102 4.09 1.51 0.39
C CYS A 102 4.81 0.40 1.18
N PHE A 103 4.78 0.42 2.52
CA PHE A 103 5.30 -0.66 3.37
C PHE A 103 4.67 -2.02 3.01
N GLY A 104 3.36 -2.09 2.79
CA GLY A 104 2.69 -3.31 2.38
C GLY A 104 3.16 -3.81 1.01
N GLY A 105 3.45 -2.92 0.07
CA GLY A 105 4.06 -3.28 -1.22
C GLY A 105 5.47 -3.85 -1.07
N GLN A 106 6.26 -3.24 -0.18
CA GLN A 106 7.59 -3.70 0.20
C GLN A 106 7.56 -5.05 0.94
N LEU A 107 6.54 -5.26 1.77
CA LEU A 107 6.27 -6.51 2.46
C LEU A 107 5.99 -7.62 1.44
N LEU A 108 5.11 -7.39 0.47
CA LEU A 108 4.85 -8.35 -0.61
C LEU A 108 6.14 -8.65 -1.41
N ALA A 109 6.95 -7.63 -1.71
CA ALA A 109 8.22 -7.85 -2.39
C ALA A 109 9.12 -8.82 -1.61
N GLN A 110 9.30 -8.63 -0.30
CA GLN A 110 10.09 -9.55 0.52
C GLN A 110 9.43 -10.91 0.72
N ALA A 111 8.11 -10.94 0.89
CA ALA A 111 7.34 -12.17 1.08
C ALA A 111 7.58 -13.11 -0.12
N PHE A 112 7.56 -12.59 -1.34
CA PHE A 112 7.73 -13.39 -2.55
C PHE A 112 9.18 -13.50 -3.05
N GLY A 113 10.17 -13.20 -2.21
CA GLY A 113 11.59 -13.45 -2.51
C GLY A 113 12.33 -12.32 -3.22
N GLY A 114 11.74 -11.12 -3.27
CA GLY A 114 12.43 -9.87 -3.57
C GLY A 114 13.21 -9.34 -2.35
N SER A 115 13.68 -8.11 -2.45
CA SER A 115 14.41 -7.44 -1.35
C SER A 115 13.96 -5.99 -1.22
N VAL A 116 14.22 -5.36 -0.08
CA VAL A 116 13.94 -3.94 0.16
C VAL A 116 15.15 -3.34 0.86
N ALA A 117 15.55 -2.15 0.43
CA ALA A 117 16.66 -1.40 0.99
C ALA A 117 16.47 0.10 0.77
N ARG A 118 17.27 0.91 1.48
CA ARG A 118 17.25 2.37 1.35
C ARG A 118 17.42 2.79 -0.11
N SER A 119 16.54 3.68 -0.54
CA SER A 119 16.64 4.34 -1.83
C SER A 119 17.80 5.33 -1.80
N PRO A 120 18.65 5.37 -2.85
CA PRO A 120 19.62 6.45 -3.01
C PRO A 120 18.96 7.81 -3.25
N ARG A 121 17.69 7.82 -3.64
CA ARG A 121 16.86 9.02 -3.86
C ARG A 121 15.46 8.76 -3.29
N PRO A 122 15.22 9.10 -2.02
CA PRO A 122 13.89 9.10 -1.44
C PRO A 122 12.92 10.00 -2.21
N GLU A 123 11.63 9.70 -2.17
CA GLU A 123 10.59 10.48 -2.83
C GLU A 123 9.53 10.90 -1.80
N ILE A 124 9.35 12.21 -1.63
CA ILE A 124 8.35 12.83 -0.76
C ILE A 124 7.59 13.88 -1.56
N GLY A 125 6.25 13.81 -1.56
CA GLY A 125 5.37 14.71 -2.31
C GLY A 125 4.80 14.08 -3.58
N TRP A 126 4.32 14.90 -4.51
CA TRP A 126 3.63 14.43 -5.72
C TRP A 126 4.61 14.19 -6.88
N TYR A 127 4.61 12.98 -7.43
CA TYR A 127 5.50 12.58 -8.53
C TYR A 127 4.70 12.01 -9.69
N ASP A 128 5.10 12.37 -10.91
CA ASP A 128 4.57 11.75 -12.12
C ASP A 128 5.05 10.30 -12.24
N VAL A 129 4.15 9.36 -12.00
CA VAL A 129 4.41 7.94 -12.23
C VAL A 129 4.12 7.61 -13.69
N LEU A 130 5.11 7.03 -14.35
CA LEU A 130 4.98 6.49 -15.69
C LEU A 130 4.49 5.04 -15.59
N SER A 131 3.35 4.75 -16.21
CA SER A 131 2.76 3.40 -16.23
C SER A 131 2.86 2.79 -17.62
N GLU A 132 3.33 1.55 -17.69
CA GLU A 132 3.31 0.69 -18.87
C GLU A 132 1.99 -0.08 -19.01
N ARG A 133 1.18 -0.10 -17.94
CA ARG A 133 -0.14 -0.76 -17.87
C ARG A 133 -1.18 0.21 -17.28
N PRO A 134 -1.51 1.32 -17.99
CA PRO A 134 -2.39 2.37 -17.49
C PRO A 134 -3.81 1.90 -17.17
N GLU A 135 -4.26 0.78 -17.75
CA GLU A 135 -5.54 0.13 -17.45
C GLU A 135 -5.54 -0.61 -16.10
N VAL A 136 -4.37 -0.93 -15.55
CA VAL A 136 -4.23 -1.51 -14.20
C VAL A 136 -3.84 -0.43 -13.19
N VAL A 137 -2.79 0.32 -13.49
CA VAL A 137 -2.29 1.41 -12.66
C VAL A 137 -2.24 2.67 -13.52
N PRO A 138 -3.17 3.61 -13.35
CA PRO A 138 -3.13 4.87 -14.10
C PRO A 138 -1.83 5.62 -13.82
N GLY A 139 -1.27 6.24 -14.86
CA GLY A 139 -0.17 7.19 -14.69
C GLY A 139 -0.63 8.50 -14.06
N GLY A 140 0.34 9.37 -13.79
CA GLY A 140 0.09 10.75 -13.32
C GLY A 140 0.65 11.00 -11.93
N PRO A 141 0.38 12.19 -11.37
CA PRO A 141 0.90 12.54 -10.07
C PRO A 141 0.27 11.60 -9.04
N TRP A 142 1.13 10.88 -8.34
CA TRP A 142 0.80 10.13 -7.14
C TRP A 142 1.64 10.64 -5.99
N PHE A 143 1.05 10.66 -4.80
CA PHE A 143 1.75 11.06 -3.60
C PHE A 143 2.71 9.98 -3.15
N GLN A 144 3.94 10.38 -2.86
CA GLN A 144 5.03 9.55 -2.39
C GLN A 144 5.39 10.00 -0.98
N TRP A 145 5.68 9.03 -0.11
CA TRP A 145 6.42 9.28 1.12
C TRP A 145 7.21 8.03 1.48
N HIS A 146 8.30 7.81 0.75
CA HIS A 146 9.11 6.62 0.96
C HIS A 146 10.61 6.91 0.83
N PHE A 147 11.36 6.18 1.62
CA PHE A 147 12.82 6.23 1.64
C PHE A 147 13.49 4.91 1.29
N ASP A 148 12.68 3.87 1.14
CA ASP A 148 13.09 2.53 0.78
C ASP A 148 12.56 2.21 -0.62
N ARG A 149 13.20 1.27 -1.29
CA ARG A 149 12.76 0.73 -2.58
C ARG A 149 12.96 -0.77 -2.59
N TRP A 150 12.13 -1.47 -3.36
CA TRP A 150 12.29 -2.90 -3.55
C TRP A 150 13.17 -3.25 -4.76
N THR A 151 13.66 -4.48 -4.76
CA THR A 151 13.94 -5.25 -5.97
C THR A 151 12.80 -6.23 -6.20
N LEU A 152 12.38 -6.39 -7.45
CA LEU A 152 11.27 -7.26 -7.80
C LEU A 152 11.49 -8.71 -7.33
N PRO A 153 10.46 -9.38 -6.80
CA PRO A 153 10.51 -10.81 -6.57
C PRO A 153 10.62 -11.58 -7.90
N PRO A 154 11.17 -12.81 -7.90
CA PRO A 154 11.20 -13.66 -9.08
C PRO A 154 9.82 -13.84 -9.71
N GLY A 155 9.71 -13.68 -11.03
CA GLY A 155 8.46 -13.81 -11.77
C GLY A 155 7.54 -12.58 -11.71
N ALA A 156 7.87 -11.55 -10.94
CA ALA A 156 7.12 -10.30 -10.96
C ALA A 156 7.44 -9.45 -12.19
N THR A 157 6.46 -8.65 -12.60
CA THR A 157 6.58 -7.69 -13.70
C THR A 157 6.40 -6.29 -13.15
N GLU A 158 7.42 -5.44 -13.25
CA GLU A 158 7.26 -4.00 -13.01
C GLU A 158 6.33 -3.41 -14.08
N ILE A 159 5.39 -2.58 -13.67
CA ILE A 159 4.42 -1.96 -14.58
C ILE A 159 4.33 -0.44 -14.43
N ALA A 160 4.95 0.13 -13.41
CA ALA A 160 5.02 1.57 -13.23
C ALA A 160 6.30 1.99 -12.52
N ARG A 161 6.81 3.19 -12.84
CA ARG A 161 8.06 3.73 -12.27
C ARG A 161 8.15 5.25 -12.28
N THR A 162 9.03 5.78 -11.44
CA THR A 162 9.62 7.11 -11.55
C THR A 162 11.06 6.98 -12.05
N PRO A 163 11.79 8.08 -12.31
CA PRO A 163 13.23 8.01 -12.55
C PRO A 163 14.06 7.45 -11.37
N ASN A 164 13.49 7.41 -10.16
CA ASN A 164 14.22 7.05 -8.94
C ASN A 164 13.91 5.63 -8.45
N ALA A 165 12.68 5.13 -8.64
CA ALA A 165 12.25 3.85 -8.11
C ALA A 165 11.20 3.14 -8.98
N SER A 166 11.14 1.81 -8.83
CA SER A 166 9.96 1.02 -9.23
C SER A 166 8.78 1.47 -8.39
N GLN A 167 7.63 1.71 -9.03
CA GLN A 167 6.44 2.27 -8.39
C GLN A 167 5.28 1.29 -8.33
N ALA A 168 5.21 0.33 -9.25
CA ALA A 168 4.28 -0.78 -9.13
C ALA A 168 4.78 -2.06 -9.80
N PHE A 169 4.42 -3.21 -9.23
CA PHE A 169 4.64 -4.52 -9.86
C PHE A 169 3.46 -5.47 -9.69
N LEU A 170 3.37 -6.43 -10.63
CA LEU A 170 2.40 -7.52 -10.61
C LEU A 170 3.07 -8.86 -10.33
N LEU A 171 2.41 -9.72 -9.57
CA LEU A 171 2.78 -11.13 -9.37
C LEU A 171 1.52 -11.98 -9.14
N GLY A 172 1.13 -12.83 -10.10
CA GLY A 172 -0.10 -13.62 -9.98
C GLY A 172 -1.34 -12.72 -9.83
N ARG A 173 -2.03 -12.84 -8.69
CA ARG A 173 -3.18 -12.02 -8.25
C ARG A 173 -2.77 -10.90 -7.28
N THR A 174 -1.50 -10.53 -7.28
CA THR A 174 -0.92 -9.48 -6.43
C THR A 174 -0.56 -8.25 -7.25
N LEU A 175 -0.90 -7.08 -6.72
CA LEU A 175 -0.41 -5.77 -7.12
C LEU A 175 0.29 -5.12 -5.93
N ALA A 176 1.49 -4.60 -6.12
CA ALA A 176 2.19 -3.81 -5.12
C ALA A 176 2.43 -2.40 -5.65
N LEU A 177 2.22 -1.40 -4.81
CA LEU A 177 2.35 0.03 -5.08
C LEU A 177 3.33 0.66 -4.09
N GLN A 178 4.18 1.58 -4.56
CA GLN A 178 5.11 2.30 -3.69
C GLN A 178 4.50 3.62 -3.19
N PHE A 179 3.68 4.23 -4.05
CA PHE A 179 2.95 5.46 -3.78
C PHE A 179 1.69 5.21 -2.95
N HIS A 180 1.09 6.32 -2.50
CA HIS A 180 -0.04 6.36 -1.58
C HIS A 180 -1.33 6.80 -2.30
N PRO A 181 -2.09 5.88 -2.91
CA PRO A 181 -3.38 6.20 -3.50
C PRO A 181 -4.43 6.58 -2.44
N GLU A 182 -4.24 6.23 -1.18
CA GLU A 182 -5.17 6.49 -0.08
C GLU A 182 -5.23 7.96 0.35
N ILE A 183 -4.19 8.75 0.03
CA ILE A 183 -3.98 10.06 0.65
C ILE A 183 -5.09 11.07 0.28
N ASP A 184 -5.59 11.76 1.30
CA ASP A 184 -6.33 13.00 1.16
C ASP A 184 -5.71 14.10 2.03
N ALA A 185 -6.31 15.30 2.01
CA ALA A 185 -5.82 16.43 2.77
C ALA A 185 -5.91 16.23 4.28
N ASP A 186 -6.85 15.42 4.79
CA ASP A 186 -7.03 15.20 6.22
C ASP A 186 -6.06 14.15 6.74
N LEU A 187 -5.88 13.04 6.02
CA LEU A 187 -4.84 12.03 6.30
C LEU A 187 -3.44 12.64 6.21
N LEU A 188 -3.19 13.48 5.20
CA LEU A 188 -1.89 14.15 5.07
C LEU A 188 -1.60 15.08 6.26
N LYS A 189 -2.60 15.77 6.84
CA LYS A 189 -2.38 16.56 8.06
C LYS A 189 -1.93 15.70 9.23
N ILE A 190 -2.47 14.49 9.36
CA ILE A 190 -2.08 13.54 10.41
C ILE A 190 -0.61 13.15 10.21
N TRP A 191 -0.20 12.80 8.99
CA TRP A 191 1.19 12.43 8.70
C TRP A 191 2.16 13.57 8.92
N LEU A 192 1.81 14.78 8.46
CA LEU A 192 2.63 15.98 8.67
C LEU A 192 2.75 16.36 10.15
N ALA A 193 1.72 16.10 10.97
CA ALA A 193 1.80 16.27 12.42
C ALA A 193 2.69 15.21 13.09
N ALA A 194 2.81 14.03 12.48
CA ALA A 194 3.62 12.92 12.94
C ALA A 194 5.09 12.95 12.45
N ASP A 195 5.43 13.81 11.48
CA ASP A 195 6.80 14.04 10.98
C ASP A 195 7.71 14.72 12.03
N ARG A 196 8.00 13.98 13.11
CA ARG A 196 8.84 14.43 14.24
C ARG A 196 10.31 14.57 13.83
N SER A 197 10.75 13.85 12.79
CA SER A 197 12.11 13.87 12.26
C SER A 197 12.39 15.00 11.28
N GLY A 198 11.36 15.71 10.81
CA GLY A 198 11.49 16.81 9.85
C GLY A 198 11.91 16.31 8.47
N GLU A 199 11.40 15.16 8.05
CA GLU A 199 11.66 14.54 6.75
C GLU A 199 11.25 15.44 5.59
N VAL A 200 10.09 16.09 5.70
CA VAL A 200 9.60 17.02 4.67
C VAL A 200 10.54 18.22 4.53
N LEU A 201 10.94 18.81 5.66
CA LEU A 201 11.88 19.93 5.67
C LEU A 201 13.27 19.52 5.16
N ALA A 202 13.74 18.32 5.51
CA ALA A 202 15.00 17.79 5.03
C ALA A 202 15.00 17.53 3.51
N ALA A 203 13.83 17.25 2.93
CA ALA A 203 13.63 17.18 1.48
C ALA A 203 13.50 18.56 0.80
N GLY A 204 13.58 19.66 1.57
CA GLY A 204 13.48 21.03 1.05
C GLY A 204 12.05 21.45 0.69
N LEU A 205 11.05 20.79 1.28
CA LEU A 205 9.63 21.05 1.08
C LEU A 205 9.03 21.69 2.34
N SER A 206 7.86 22.32 2.21
CA SER A 206 7.06 22.75 3.35
C SER A 206 5.76 21.96 3.49
N HIS A 207 5.27 21.85 4.73
CA HIS A 207 4.01 21.19 5.05
C HIS A 207 2.83 21.90 4.34
N ASP A 208 2.86 23.24 4.29
CA ASP A 208 1.82 24.05 3.66
C ASP A 208 1.77 23.83 2.14
N GLU A 209 2.94 23.75 1.48
CA GLU A 209 3.01 23.45 0.03
C GLU A 209 2.46 22.05 -0.28
N LEU A 210 2.78 21.04 0.53
CA LEU A 210 2.26 19.69 0.34
C LEU A 210 0.74 19.64 0.54
N LEU A 211 0.22 20.31 1.56
CA LEU A 211 -1.24 20.37 1.81
C LEU A 211 -1.99 21.12 0.70
N ALA A 212 -1.44 22.24 0.24
CA ALA A 212 -2.01 23.01 -0.87
C ALA A 212 -2.08 22.15 -2.14
N HIS A 213 -0.97 21.51 -2.51
CA HIS A 213 -0.89 20.68 -3.70
C HIS A 213 -1.84 19.46 -3.63
N THR A 214 -1.93 18.81 -2.46
CA THR A 214 -2.87 17.71 -2.23
C THR A 214 -4.33 18.16 -2.35
N THR A 215 -4.65 19.36 -1.86
CA THR A 215 -5.99 19.94 -1.98
C THR A 215 -6.34 20.24 -3.44
N ASP A 216 -5.40 20.81 -4.18
CA ASP A 216 -5.58 21.15 -5.60
C ASP A 216 -5.82 19.90 -6.46
N LEU A 217 -5.15 18.78 -6.15
CA LEU A 217 -5.26 17.52 -6.89
C LEU A 217 -6.41 16.62 -6.44
N ALA A 218 -7.14 16.95 -5.38
CA ALA A 218 -8.07 16.03 -4.71
C ALA A 218 -9.12 15.39 -5.64
N GLN A 219 -9.72 16.17 -6.55
CA GLN A 219 -10.74 15.66 -7.47
C GLN A 219 -10.16 14.72 -8.54
N GLU A 220 -9.04 15.10 -9.15
CA GLU A 220 -8.36 14.27 -10.16
C GLU A 220 -7.83 12.98 -9.55
N THR A 221 -7.27 13.07 -8.35
CA THR A 221 -6.78 11.92 -7.58
C THR A 221 -7.92 10.95 -7.26
N ARG A 222 -9.10 11.41 -6.81
CA ARG A 222 -10.25 10.52 -6.58
C ARG A 222 -10.63 9.70 -7.81
N GLY A 223 -10.74 10.35 -8.97
CA GLY A 223 -11.02 9.64 -10.24
C GLY A 223 -9.92 8.64 -10.60
N ARG A 224 -8.66 8.97 -10.32
CA ARG A 224 -7.51 8.10 -10.55
C ARG A 224 -7.51 6.87 -9.62
N ILE A 225 -7.91 7.03 -8.37
CA ILE A 225 -8.04 5.93 -7.40
C ILE A 225 -9.17 4.98 -7.81
N GLN A 226 -10.32 5.50 -8.21
CA GLN A 226 -11.42 4.68 -8.72
C GLN A 226 -10.98 3.86 -9.95
N ALA A 227 -10.23 4.47 -10.87
CA ALA A 227 -9.66 3.77 -12.02
C ALA A 227 -8.61 2.71 -11.61
N LEU A 228 -7.78 2.99 -10.60
CA LEU A 228 -6.82 2.05 -10.04
C LEU A 228 -7.52 0.82 -9.42
N VAL A 229 -8.52 1.02 -8.57
CA VAL A 229 -9.29 -0.07 -7.94
C VAL A 229 -10.01 -0.88 -9.01
N HIS A 230 -10.67 -0.23 -9.96
CA HIS A 230 -11.33 -0.94 -11.07
C HIS A 230 -10.35 -1.76 -11.92
N GLY A 231 -9.19 -1.19 -12.24
CA GLY A 231 -8.13 -1.84 -12.99
C GLY A 231 -7.53 -3.04 -12.25
N PHE A 232 -7.26 -2.89 -10.96
CA PHE A 232 -6.84 -3.99 -10.09
C PHE A 232 -7.87 -5.11 -10.07
N LEU A 233 -9.14 -4.80 -9.80
CA LEU A 233 -10.20 -5.80 -9.69
C LEU A 233 -10.39 -6.57 -11.00
N THR A 234 -10.37 -5.87 -12.13
CA THR A 234 -10.66 -6.44 -13.45
C THR A 234 -9.48 -7.22 -14.03
N HIS A 235 -8.25 -6.75 -13.83
CA HIS A 235 -7.07 -7.30 -14.53
C HIS A 235 -6.13 -8.13 -13.66
N VAL A 236 -6.30 -8.05 -12.34
CA VAL A 236 -5.45 -8.74 -11.35
C VAL A 236 -6.29 -9.66 -10.48
N ALA A 237 -7.32 -9.13 -9.80
CA ALA A 237 -8.14 -9.88 -8.86
C ALA A 237 -9.19 -10.80 -9.52
N ASP A 238 -9.41 -10.72 -10.83
CA ASP A 238 -10.29 -11.65 -11.58
C ASP A 238 -9.52 -12.80 -12.26
N ARG A 239 -8.18 -12.82 -12.17
CA ARG A 239 -7.38 -13.90 -12.77
C ARG A 239 -7.71 -15.26 -12.14
N PRO A 240 -7.64 -16.39 -12.87
CA PRO A 240 -7.92 -17.70 -12.28
C PRO A 240 -7.10 -17.95 -11.00
N ARG A 241 -7.74 -18.52 -9.97
CA ARG A 241 -7.03 -18.93 -8.74
C ARG A 241 -6.00 -20.02 -9.08
N PRO A 242 -4.86 -20.08 -8.35
CA PRO A 242 -3.93 -21.20 -8.46
C PRO A 242 -4.66 -22.54 -8.27
N SER A 243 -4.26 -23.56 -9.04
CA SER A 243 -4.81 -24.92 -8.99
C SER A 243 -4.13 -25.80 -7.96
#